data_AF-A0A975A1V2-F1
#
_entry.id   AF-A0A975A1V2-F1
#
_cell.length_a   1.000
_cell.length_b   1.000
_cell.length_c   1.000
_cell.angle_alpha   90.00
_cell.angle_beta   90.00
_cell.angle_gamma   90.00
#
_symmetry.space_group_name_H-M   'P 1'
#
loop_
_entity.id
_entity.type
_entity.pdbx_description
1 polymer ?
#
loop_
_entity_poly.entity_id
_entity_poly.type
_entity_poly.pdbx_seq_one_letter_code
_entity_poly.pdbx_strand_id
1 'polypeptide(L)' 'MYLLIGIVSAVLVLQIVLFFMIRAKKKEERENNVLLKYDINSPADAFKKMNDMSIPEEDRLKIEELYQGKES' A
#
# COMPACT_ATOMS: atom_id res chain seq x y z
N MET A 1 -40.46 12.01 -7.04
CA MET A 1 -40.10 10.63 -7.45
C MET A 1 -38.81 10.60 -8.27
N TYR A 2 -38.73 11.29 -9.42
CA TYR A 2 -37.52 11.32 -10.27
C TYR A 2 -36.27 11.90 -9.61
N LEU A 3 -36.43 12.91 -8.74
CA LEU A 3 -35.30 13.54 -8.03
C LEU A 3 -34.66 12.57 -7.02
N LEU A 4 -35.46 11.80 -6.30
CA LEU A 4 -34.98 10.74 -5.39
C LEU A 4 -34.26 9.63 -6.16
N ILE A 5 -34.81 9.20 -7.30
CA ILE A 5 -34.17 8.19 -8.17
C ILE A 5 -32.80 8.69 -8.66
N GLY A 6 -32.71 9.95 -9.09
CA GLY A 6 -31.44 10.54 -9.53
C GLY A 6 -30.37 10.58 -8.43
N ILE A 7 -30.75 10.93 -7.20
CA ILE A 7 -29.82 10.95 -6.06
C ILE A 7 -29.34 9.53 -5.74
N VAL A 8 -30.26 8.55 -5.69
CA VAL A 8 -29.91 7.14 -5.40
C VAL A 8 -28.97 6.58 -6.47
N SER A 9 -29.24 6.87 -7.75
CA SER A 9 -28.35 6.47 -8.85
C SER A 9 -26.96 7.10 -8.73
N ALA A 10 -26.86 8.38 -8.37
CA ALA A 10 -25.57 9.05 -8.18
C ALA A 10 -24.76 8.45 -7.03
N VAL A 11 -25.42 8.13 -5.90
CA VAL A 11 -24.76 7.50 -4.75
C VAL A 11 -24.26 6.09 -5.10
N LEU A 12 -25.03 5.31 -5.85
CA LEU A 12 -24.61 3.98 -6.30
C LEU A 12 -23.36 4.04 -7.19
N VAL A 13 -23.29 5.00 -8.11
CA VAL A 13 -22.09 5.20 -8.94
C VAL A 13 -20.89 5.61 -8.08
N LEU A 14 -21.10 6.51 -7.11
CA LEU A 14 -20.04 6.93 -6.18
C LEU A 14 -19.50 5.74 -5.37
N GLN A 15 -20.37 4.84 -4.90
CA GLN A 15 -19.97 3.63 -4.17
C GLN A 15 -19.09 2.71 -5.02
N ILE A 16 -19.42 2.53 -6.31
CA ILE A 16 -18.61 1.74 -7.24
C ILE A 16 -17.22 2.37 -7.41
N VAL A 17 -17.15 3.68 -7.64
CA VAL A 17 -15.86 4.40 -7.78
C VAL A 17 -15.02 4.25 -6.51
N LEU A 18 -15.61 4.46 -5.33
CA LEU A 18 -14.94 4.29 -4.04
C LEU A 18 -14.43 2.86 -3.85
N PHE A 19 -15.22 1.85 -4.23
CA PHE A 19 -14.81 0.46 -4.13
C PHE A 19 -13.56 0.16 -4.98
N PHE A 20 -13.53 0.65 -6.22
CA PHE A 20 -12.36 0.49 -7.09
C PHE A 20 -11.15 1.28 -6.58
N MET A 21 -11.33 2.50 -6.06
CA MET A 21 -10.25 3.28 -5.45
C MET A 21 -9.65 2.58 -4.22
N ILE A 22 -10.49 2.06 -3.32
CA ILE A 22 -10.02 1.32 -2.14
C ILE A 22 -9.27 0.06 -2.57
N ARG A 23 -9.77 -0.65 -3.58
CA ARG A 23 -9.12 -1.85 -4.12
C ARG A 23 -7.78 -1.52 -4.77
N ALA A 24 -7.70 -0.43 -5.53
CA ALA A 24 -6.46 0.06 -6.14
C ALA A 24 -5.45 0.50 -5.08
N LYS A 25 -5.89 1.26 -4.07
CA LYS A 25 -5.04 1.71 -2.95
C LYS A 25 -4.48 0.54 -2.15
N LYS A 26 -5.29 -0.50 -1.87
CA LYS A 26 -4.80 -1.74 -1.24
C LYS A 26 -3.79 -2.51 -2.10
N LYS A 27 -3.92 -2.43 -3.43
CA LYS A 27 -2.97 -3.03 -4.36
C LYS A 27 -1.67 -2.23 -4.40
N GLU A 28 -1.77 -0.92 -4.39
CA GLU A 28 -0.64 0.00 -4.33
C GLU A 28 0.12 -0.09 -3.00
N GLU A 29 -0.57 -0.24 -1.86
CA GLU A 29 0.04 -0.58 -0.57
C GLU A 29 0.77 -1.92 -0.59
N ARG A 30 0.31 -2.88 -1.40
CA ARG A 30 1.02 -4.16 -1.60
C ARG A 30 2.21 -4.02 -2.56
N GLU A 31 2.08 -3.23 -3.61
CA GLU A 31 3.10 -3.06 -4.65
C GLU A 31 4.23 -2.11 -4.21
N ASN A 32 3.95 -1.10 -3.37
CA ASN A 32 4.97 -0.23 -2.76
C ASN A 32 5.62 -0.82 -1.50
N ASN A 33 5.12 -1.95 -1.00
CA ASN A 33 5.72 -2.61 0.14
C ASN A 33 7.00 -3.35 -0.29
N VAL A 34 8.14 -2.69 -0.11
CA VAL A 34 9.48 -3.29 -0.16
C VAL A 34 9.55 -4.56 0.70
N LEU A 35 8.72 -4.65 1.75
CA LEU A 35 8.56 -5.84 2.57
C LEU A 35 8.09 -7.06 1.77
N LEU A 36 7.14 -6.90 0.85
CA LEU A 36 6.66 -7.99 0.00
C LEU A 36 7.65 -8.32 -1.12
N LYS A 37 8.35 -7.32 -1.64
CA LYS A 37 9.37 -7.50 -2.71
C LYS A 37 10.54 -8.37 -2.24
N TYR A 38 10.91 -8.26 -0.96
CA TYR A 38 12.04 -8.98 -0.36
C TYR A 38 11.63 -10.06 0.65
N ASP A 39 10.35 -10.40 0.72
CA ASP A 39 9.77 -11.40 1.64
C ASP A 39 10.13 -11.16 3.12
N ILE A 40 10.10 -9.89 3.52
CA ILE A 40 10.41 -9.45 4.88
C ILE A 40 9.15 -9.62 5.74
N ASN A 41 9.12 -10.72 6.49
CA ASN A 41 8.02 -11.07 7.39
C ASN A 41 8.32 -10.77 8.87
N SER A 42 9.58 -10.40 9.18
CA SER A 42 10.07 -10.20 10.55
C SER A 42 11.08 -9.05 10.64
N PRO A 43 11.20 -8.34 11.78
CA PRO A 43 12.22 -7.32 12.01
C PRO A 43 13.66 -7.83 11.80
N ALA A 44 13.91 -9.12 12.09
CA ALA A 44 15.21 -9.74 11.85
C ALA A 44 15.54 -9.87 10.35
N ASP A 45 14.53 -10.16 9.52
CA ASP A 45 14.68 -10.23 8.06
C ASP A 45 14.89 -8.85 7.47
N ALA A 46 14.21 -7.82 8.00
CA ALA A 46 14.41 -6.43 7.62
C ALA A 46 15.85 -5.99 7.88
N PHE A 47 16.39 -6.31 9.07
CA PHE A 47 17.78 -5.99 9.43
C PHE A 47 18.80 -6.72 8.55
N LYS A 48 18.52 -7.98 8.21
CA LYS A 48 19.38 -8.77 7.32
C LYS A 48 19.40 -8.18 5.91
N LYS A 49 18.24 -7.78 5.38
CA LYS A 49 18.09 -7.19 4.04
C LYS A 49 18.65 -5.76 3.97
N MET A 50 18.55 -4.98 5.04
CA MET A 50 19.15 -3.65 5.15
C MET A 50 20.70 -3.68 5.05
N ASN A 51 21.33 -4.77 5.46
CA ASN A 51 22.78 -4.98 5.37
C ASN A 51 23.21 -5.77 4.14
N ASP A 52 22.28 -6.17 3.29
CA ASP A 52 22.55 -6.96 2.09
C ASP A 52 23.01 -6.05 0.94
N MET A 53 24.29 -6.15 0.56
CA MET A 53 24.88 -5.36 -0.52
C MET A 53 24.35 -5.73 -1.92
N SER A 54 23.57 -6.81 -2.05
CA SER A 54 22.89 -7.17 -3.30
C SER A 54 21.63 -6.35 -3.57
N ILE A 55 21.15 -5.58 -2.58
CA ILE A 55 19.94 -4.77 -2.67
C ILE A 55 20.30 -3.33 -3.02
N PRO A 56 19.60 -2.71 -3.99
CA PRO A 56 19.77 -1.30 -4.32
C PRO A 56 19.62 -0.40 -3.09
N GLU A 57 20.42 0.66 -3.03
CA GLU A 57 20.45 1.58 -1.89
C GLU A 57 19.07 2.21 -1.60
N GLU A 58 18.31 2.54 -2.65
CA GLU A 58 16.94 3.06 -2.54
C GLU A 58 15.99 2.11 -1.79
N ASP A 59 16.10 0.81 -2.06
CA ASP A 59 15.26 -0.20 -1.41
C ASP A 59 15.70 -0.46 0.03
N ARG A 60 17.02 -0.38 0.31
CA ARG A 60 17.56 -0.47 1.68
C ARG A 60 17.11 0.69 2.56
N LEU A 61 17.10 1.91 2.03
CA LEU A 61 16.62 3.12 2.72
C LEU A 61 15.14 2.99 3.09
N LYS A 62 14.28 2.53 2.17
CA LYS A 62 12.87 2.29 2.49
C LYS A 62 12.66 1.20 3.53
N ILE A 63 13.46 0.11 3.49
CA ILE A 63 13.41 -0.94 4.52
C ILE A 63 13.82 -0.38 5.90
N GLU A 64 14.81 0.51 5.94
CA GLU A 64 15.24 1.19 7.16
C GLU A 64 14.15 2.14 7.71
N GLU A 65 13.49 2.93 6.85
CA GLU A 65 12.39 3.81 7.23
C GLU A 65 11.20 3.02 7.83
N LEU A 66 10.86 1.90 7.20
CA LEU A 66 9.84 0.96 7.68
C LEU A 66 10.23 0.30 9.01
N TYR A 67 11.49 -0.15 9.15
CA TYR A 67 12.01 -0.75 10.38
C TYR A 67 12.04 0.24 11.55
N GLN A 68 12.36 1.50 11.29
CA GLN A 68 12.37 2.57 12.29
C GLN A 68 10.97 3.09 12.65
N GLY A 69 9.91 2.64 11.95
CA GLY A 69 8.54 3.07 12.19
C GLY A 69 8.29 4.54 11.83
N LYS A 70 9.06 5.10 10.90
CA LYS A 70 8.94 6.49 10.46
C LYS A 70 7.79 6.74 9.49
N GLU A 71 7.10 5.71 9.04
CA GLU A 71 5.77 5.83 8.43
C GLU A 71 4.72 6.00 9.54
N SER A 72 4.53 7.25 10.00
CA SER A 72 3.37 7.68 10.81
C SER A 72 2.59 8.74 10.07
#